data_AF-A0A8T1ZFL4-F1
#
_entry.id   AF-A0A8T1ZFL4-F1
#
_cell.length_a   1.000
_cell.length_b   1.000
_cell.length_c   1.000
_cell.angle_alpha   90.00
_cell.angle_beta   90.00
_cell.angle_gamma   90.00
#
_symmetry.space_group_name_H-M   'P 1'
#
loop_
_entity.id
_entity.type
_entity.pdbx_description
1 polymer ?
#
loop_
_entity_poly.entity_id
_entity_poly.type
_entity_poly.pdbx_seq_one_letter_code
_entity_poly.pdbx_strand_id
1 'polypeptide(L)'
;MRPPITIGGRFYGQGSSYQAADSERPLSQTANAESSEQREEIAPVQYDIRVLHPSRRNGAKWFKNNTEVSTHVRKIIEGCFQGPWYSWRKVPKFYRDAWFTTFKTRFEWDASIEQLVKANFDALAAARLKGMVSLAKSKRKQPDWILAKYWRVMVAYWKIPKAKEKCEKARSSRLNSRDGLGPHCHRAGSRSYAKVQDVLEANNEDSSFIAVMRATHQKSDGTYVDERARLIAEQYDECLLERLTQADSSNGEVLTMDSLSKEEKNEIYVKIAGISKQGRVFGLGSLQSGVSMSDGSLVPPQATVEVGALTLRVKELETELQKSREDNVLVRLEAVEQLIQTLARQNGLDASSPPPPPVGSSSSPQAPWGFLHFLVLRNMA
;
A
#
# COMPACT_ATOMS: atom_id res chain seq x y z
N MET A 1 27.88 -9.98 23.12
CA MET A 1 26.77 -9.91 24.10
C MET A 1 25.82 -8.80 23.67
N ARG A 2 24.50 -9.06 23.64
CA ARG A 2 23.47 -8.06 23.33
C ARG A 2 22.66 -7.78 24.60
N PRO A 3 22.32 -6.53 24.94
CA PRO A 3 21.48 -6.26 26.10
C PRO A 3 20.01 -6.64 25.83
N PRO A 4 19.25 -7.04 26.86
CA PRO A 4 17.84 -7.40 26.72
C PRO A 4 16.96 -6.15 26.67
N ILE A 5 16.03 -6.11 25.72
CA ILE A 5 14.96 -5.10 25.69
C ILE A 5 13.78 -5.68 26.47
N THR A 6 13.55 -5.13 27.66
CA THR A 6 12.42 -5.43 28.54
C THR A 6 11.14 -4.88 27.91
N ILE A 7 10.21 -5.77 27.52
CA ILE A 7 8.84 -5.39 27.16
C ILE A 7 7.98 -5.66 28.39
N GLY A 8 7.70 -4.61 29.16
CA GLY A 8 6.82 -4.66 30.33
C GLY A 8 5.40 -5.08 29.94
N GLY A 9 4.86 -6.04 30.70
CA GLY A 9 3.49 -6.54 30.58
C GLY A 9 2.53 -5.92 31.60
N ARG A 10 1.24 -5.90 31.21
CA ARG A 10 -0.04 -5.90 31.95
C ARG A 10 -0.20 -5.05 33.23
N PHE A 11 -1.37 -4.44 33.40
CA PHE A 11 -2.45 -4.88 34.31
C PHE A 11 -3.76 -4.11 33.99
N TYR A 12 -4.91 -4.79 34.04
CA TYR A 12 -6.25 -4.19 34.02
C TYR A 12 -6.79 -4.21 35.45
N GLY A 13 -7.22 -3.05 35.95
CA GLY A 13 -7.86 -2.89 37.26
C GLY A 13 -9.37 -3.03 37.19
N GLN A 14 -9.92 -3.69 38.22
CA GLN A 14 -11.34 -3.90 38.53
C GLN A 14 -12.11 -2.59 38.73
N GLY A 15 -13.38 -2.57 38.33
CA GLY A 15 -14.37 -1.58 38.73
C GLY A 15 -15.53 -2.27 39.46
N SER A 16 -15.77 -1.84 40.70
CA SER A 16 -16.77 -2.34 41.65
C SER A 16 -18.15 -1.73 41.42
N SER A 17 -19.18 -2.49 41.78
CA SER A 17 -20.61 -2.16 41.81
C SER A 17 -20.96 -1.05 42.79
N TYR A 18 -21.94 -0.21 42.44
CA TYR A 18 -22.91 0.35 43.40
C TYR A 18 -24.30 0.49 42.77
N GLN A 19 -25.30 0.11 43.58
CA GLN A 19 -26.72 0.02 43.31
C GLN A 19 -27.44 1.37 43.37
N ALA A 20 -28.65 1.34 42.80
CA ALA A 20 -29.71 2.32 42.75
C ALA A 20 -30.17 2.88 44.11
N ALA A 21 -30.77 4.07 44.06
CA ALA A 21 -31.84 4.46 44.97
C ALA A 21 -32.83 5.38 44.23
N ASP A 22 -34.06 4.90 44.14
CA ASP A 22 -35.29 5.61 43.76
C ASP A 22 -35.56 6.80 44.69
N SER A 23 -36.19 7.85 44.16
CA SER A 23 -37.09 8.67 44.99
C SER A 23 -38.13 9.39 44.13
N GLU A 24 -39.38 9.23 44.57
CA GLU A 24 -40.65 9.53 43.94
C GLU A 24 -40.97 11.03 43.75
N ARG A 25 -41.85 11.32 42.78
CA ARG A 25 -42.64 12.56 42.63
C ARG A 25 -43.91 12.51 43.49
N PRO A 26 -44.53 13.67 43.78
CA PRO A 26 -45.84 13.97 43.17
C PRO A 26 -45.96 15.45 42.71
N LEU A 27 -46.39 15.74 41.47
CA LEU A 27 -47.75 16.01 40.98
C LEU A 27 -48.39 17.32 41.49
N SER A 28 -48.45 18.32 40.62
CA SER A 28 -49.49 19.37 40.59
C SER A 28 -49.84 19.70 39.15
N GLN A 29 -51.11 19.51 38.81
CA GLN A 29 -51.75 19.81 37.52
C GLN A 29 -52.07 21.30 37.41
N THR A 30 -51.98 21.89 36.21
CA THR A 30 -53.07 22.69 35.61
C THR A 30 -52.80 23.04 34.14
N ALA A 31 -53.82 22.77 33.33
CA ALA A 31 -54.34 23.56 32.20
C ALA A 31 -53.56 23.66 30.87
N ASN A 32 -54.03 22.84 29.93
CA ASN A 32 -54.27 23.09 28.50
C ASN A 32 -53.83 24.44 27.89
N ALA A 33 -52.97 24.34 26.89
CA ALA A 33 -53.09 25.09 25.64
C ALA A 33 -52.51 24.22 24.51
N GLU A 34 -53.38 23.75 23.62
CA GLU A 34 -52.98 23.10 22.37
C GLU A 34 -52.33 24.14 21.45
N SER A 35 -51.03 23.99 21.20
CA SER A 35 -50.39 24.53 20.00
C SER A 35 -49.87 23.34 19.19
N SER A 36 -50.43 23.21 18.01
CA SER A 36 -50.11 22.27 16.94
C SER A 36 -48.63 22.34 16.55
N GLU A 37 -47.80 21.55 17.22
CA GLU A 37 -46.47 21.22 16.73
C GLU A 37 -46.58 20.02 15.78
N GLN A 38 -46.20 20.25 14.52
CA GLN A 38 -45.85 19.19 13.59
C GLN A 38 -44.67 18.42 14.20
N ARG A 39 -45.00 17.36 14.93
CA ARG A 39 -44.04 16.38 15.39
C ARG A 39 -43.53 15.66 14.15
N GLU A 40 -42.44 16.17 13.59
CA GLU A 40 -41.58 15.37 12.73
C GLU A 40 -41.21 14.14 13.57
N GLU A 41 -41.83 13.02 13.25
CA GLU A 41 -41.50 11.73 13.80
C GLU A 41 -40.06 11.44 13.38
N ILE A 42 -39.10 11.85 14.20
CA ILE A 42 -37.71 11.43 14.07
C ILE A 42 -37.74 9.93 14.30
N ALA A 43 -37.89 9.19 13.21
CA ALA A 43 -37.76 7.75 13.18
C ALA A 43 -36.49 7.40 13.96
N PRO A 44 -36.53 6.38 14.85
CA PRO A 44 -35.35 5.98 15.58
C PRO A 44 -34.27 5.68 14.55
N VAL A 45 -33.21 6.50 14.51
CA VAL A 45 -32.09 6.31 13.59
C VAL A 45 -31.54 4.94 13.90
N GLN A 46 -31.91 3.97 13.07
CA GLN A 46 -31.53 2.58 13.24
C GLN A 46 -30.03 2.54 13.01
N TYR A 47 -29.27 2.49 14.10
CA TYR A 47 -27.81 2.43 14.10
C TYR A 47 -27.43 1.04 13.62
N ASP A 48 -27.40 0.85 12.32
CA ASP A 48 -26.89 -0.39 11.78
C ASP A 48 -25.36 -0.38 11.88
N ILE A 49 -24.89 -0.95 12.98
CA ILE A 49 -23.50 -1.13 13.37
C ILE A 49 -22.70 -1.87 12.27
N ARG A 50 -23.34 -2.49 11.27
CA ARG A 50 -22.68 -3.23 10.19
C ARG A 50 -22.42 -2.41 8.92
N VAL A 51 -23.00 -1.22 8.79
CA VAL A 51 -22.87 -0.42 7.57
C VAL A 51 -21.47 0.19 7.47
N LEU A 52 -20.86 0.06 6.29
CA LEU A 52 -19.64 0.75 5.90
C LEU A 52 -19.99 1.94 5.00
N HIS A 53 -19.58 3.13 5.42
CA HIS A 53 -19.76 4.33 4.60
C HIS A 53 -18.59 5.31 4.82
N PRO A 54 -18.02 5.91 3.76
CA PRO A 54 -16.89 6.83 3.89
C PRO A 54 -17.22 8.06 4.74
N SER A 55 -18.45 8.59 4.64
CA SER A 55 -18.90 9.73 5.43
C SER A 55 -19.23 9.38 6.88
N ARG A 56 -19.30 8.09 7.25
CA ARG A 56 -19.59 7.61 8.61
C ARG A 56 -20.88 8.17 9.26
N ARG A 57 -21.82 8.68 8.46
CA ARG A 57 -23.10 9.18 8.95
C ARG A 57 -23.85 8.04 9.64
N ASN A 58 -24.65 8.37 10.65
CA ASN A 58 -25.50 7.43 11.39
C ASN A 58 -24.74 6.28 12.08
N GLY A 59 -23.49 6.53 12.50
CA GLY A 59 -22.66 5.53 13.20
C GLY A 59 -21.99 4.50 12.28
N ALA A 60 -22.05 4.69 10.95
CA ALA A 60 -21.43 3.80 9.99
C ALA A 60 -19.90 3.69 10.21
N LYS A 61 -19.37 2.49 10.03
CA LYS A 61 -17.97 2.18 10.25
C LYS A 61 -17.13 2.52 9.03
N TRP A 62 -15.84 2.78 9.25
CA TRP A 62 -14.88 2.93 8.16
C TRP A 62 -13.49 2.44 8.54
N PHE A 63 -12.74 1.95 7.54
CA PHE A 63 -11.49 1.18 7.69
C PHE A 63 -10.44 1.84 8.60
N LYS A 64 -10.12 3.11 8.38
CA LYS A 64 -9.05 3.82 9.11
C LYS A 64 -9.48 4.27 10.50
N ASN A 65 -10.78 4.30 10.80
CA ASN A 65 -11.34 4.89 12.01
C ASN A 65 -11.87 3.83 12.98
N ASN A 66 -12.05 2.59 12.53
CA ASN A 66 -12.68 1.54 13.31
C ASN A 66 -11.78 0.30 13.49
N THR A 67 -11.53 -0.06 14.75
CA THR A 67 -10.69 -1.21 15.13
C THR A 67 -11.36 -2.55 14.85
N GLU A 68 -12.69 -2.63 14.83
CA GLU A 68 -13.46 -3.84 14.55
C GLU A 68 -13.29 -4.29 13.11
N VAL A 69 -13.41 -3.37 12.14
CA VAL A 69 -13.17 -3.66 10.71
C VAL A 69 -11.80 -4.30 10.55
N SER A 70 -10.79 -3.69 11.16
CA SER A 70 -9.41 -4.16 11.10
C SER A 70 -9.19 -5.49 11.81
N THR A 71 -9.88 -5.72 12.92
CA THR A 71 -9.84 -6.98 13.68
C THR A 71 -10.52 -8.10 12.89
N HIS A 72 -11.62 -7.82 12.21
CA HIS A 72 -12.33 -8.80 11.41
C HIS A 72 -11.53 -9.22 10.18
N VAL A 73 -10.92 -8.27 9.47
CA VAL A 73 -9.99 -8.58 8.35
C VAL A 73 -8.84 -9.48 8.82
N ARG A 74 -8.26 -9.21 10.00
CA ARG A 74 -7.26 -10.10 10.61
C ARG A 74 -7.80 -11.51 10.82
N LYS A 75 -8.99 -11.65 11.41
CA LYS A 75 -9.62 -12.95 11.66
C LYS A 75 -9.89 -13.74 10.37
N ILE A 76 -10.32 -13.08 9.30
CA ILE A 76 -10.50 -13.70 7.98
C ILE A 76 -9.17 -14.26 7.47
N ILE A 77 -8.10 -13.47 7.54
CA ILE A 77 -6.77 -13.92 7.13
C ILE A 77 -6.32 -15.12 7.96
N GLU A 78 -6.47 -15.07 9.29
CA GLU A 78 -6.09 -16.15 10.19
C GLU A 78 -6.87 -17.44 9.91
N GLY A 79 -8.18 -17.35 9.68
CA GLY A 79 -9.04 -18.51 9.44
C GLY A 79 -8.85 -19.16 8.07
N CYS A 80 -8.44 -18.39 7.06
CA CYS A 80 -8.40 -18.84 5.66
C CYS A 80 -6.99 -18.83 5.05
N PHE A 81 -5.93 -18.93 5.87
CA PHE A 81 -4.54 -18.91 5.39
C PHE A 81 -4.08 -20.27 4.83
N GLN A 82 -4.24 -20.46 3.53
CA GLN A 82 -4.01 -21.75 2.86
C GLN A 82 -2.78 -21.82 1.94
N GLY A 83 -1.76 -20.99 2.19
CA GLY A 83 -0.51 -21.05 1.42
C GLY A 83 0.65 -20.29 2.05
N PRO A 84 1.88 -20.44 1.53
CA PRO A 84 3.09 -19.81 2.09
C PRO A 84 3.21 -18.32 1.69
N TRP A 85 2.13 -17.54 1.89
CA TRP A 85 2.04 -16.17 1.41
C TRP A 85 2.64 -15.18 2.42
N TYR A 86 3.94 -14.91 2.26
CA TYR A 86 4.65 -13.93 3.09
C TYR A 86 4.36 -12.46 2.73
N SER A 87 3.52 -12.20 1.73
CA SER A 87 3.08 -10.85 1.34
C SER A 87 1.77 -10.89 0.55
N TRP A 88 1.01 -9.79 0.54
CA TRP A 88 -0.27 -9.69 -0.17
C TRP A 88 -0.18 -10.05 -1.66
N ARG A 89 0.91 -9.63 -2.31
CA ARG A 89 1.16 -9.93 -3.74
C ARG A 89 1.33 -11.42 -4.02
N LYS A 90 1.70 -12.21 -3.01
CA LYS A 90 1.86 -13.66 -3.14
C LYS A 90 0.57 -14.43 -2.89
N VAL A 91 -0.44 -13.79 -2.30
CA VAL A 91 -1.78 -14.37 -2.17
C VAL A 91 -2.40 -14.43 -3.57
N PRO A 92 -2.87 -15.58 -4.07
CA PRO A 92 -3.54 -15.67 -5.36
C PRO A 92 -4.83 -14.83 -5.37
N LYS A 93 -5.21 -14.34 -6.56
CA LYS A 93 -6.43 -13.51 -6.72
C LYS A 93 -7.67 -14.21 -6.17
N PHE A 94 -7.82 -15.51 -6.45
CA PHE A 94 -8.88 -16.36 -5.92
C PHE A 94 -9.04 -16.24 -4.39
N TYR A 95 -7.95 -16.32 -3.64
CA TYR A 95 -7.99 -16.20 -2.17
C TYR A 95 -8.29 -14.77 -1.70
N ARG A 96 -7.76 -13.74 -2.39
CA ARG A 96 -8.10 -12.35 -2.07
C ARG A 96 -9.59 -12.08 -2.26
N ASP A 97 -10.17 -12.60 -3.35
CA ASP A 97 -11.60 -12.46 -3.62
C ASP A 97 -12.44 -13.27 -2.64
N ALA A 98 -12.02 -14.50 -2.30
CA ALA A 98 -12.68 -15.30 -1.25
C ALA A 98 -12.68 -14.58 0.11
N TRP A 99 -11.54 -14.01 0.52
CA TRP A 99 -11.45 -13.23 1.77
C TRP A 99 -12.36 -12.00 1.74
N PHE A 100 -12.47 -11.34 0.59
CA PHE A 100 -13.40 -10.22 0.42
C PHE A 100 -14.86 -10.69 0.46
N THR A 101 -15.20 -11.83 -0.14
CA THR A 101 -16.53 -12.41 -0.06
C THR A 101 -16.90 -12.74 1.39
N THR A 102 -15.98 -13.32 2.18
CA THR A 102 -16.19 -13.51 3.62
C THR A 102 -16.41 -12.18 4.33
N PHE A 103 -15.68 -11.13 3.95
CA PHE A 103 -15.85 -9.79 4.53
C PHE A 103 -17.25 -9.20 4.28
N LYS A 104 -17.84 -9.42 3.08
CA LYS A 104 -19.21 -9.00 2.76
C LYS A 104 -20.26 -9.64 3.67
N THR A 105 -20.00 -10.81 4.25
CA THR A 105 -20.96 -11.47 5.14
C THR A 105 -21.15 -10.76 6.49
N ARG A 106 -20.20 -9.90 6.87
CA ARG A 106 -20.20 -9.22 8.17
C ARG A 106 -20.61 -7.76 8.10
N PHE A 107 -20.32 -7.11 6.97
CA PHE A 107 -20.47 -5.68 6.75
C PHE A 107 -21.25 -5.44 5.47
N GLU A 108 -22.07 -4.41 5.48
CA GLU A 108 -22.96 -4.05 4.39
C GLU A 108 -22.61 -2.64 3.90
N TRP A 109 -22.84 -2.37 2.63
CA TRP A 109 -22.58 -1.06 2.02
C TRP A 109 -23.38 -0.92 0.73
N ASP A 110 -23.54 0.34 0.29
CA ASP A 110 -24.16 0.63 -0.99
C ASP A 110 -23.30 0.13 -2.17
N ALA A 111 -23.94 -0.48 -3.17
CA ALA A 111 -23.24 -1.07 -4.32
C ALA A 111 -22.37 -0.06 -5.08
N SER A 112 -22.72 1.23 -5.07
CA SER A 112 -21.93 2.30 -5.71
C SER A 112 -20.52 2.44 -5.13
N ILE A 113 -20.32 2.08 -3.85
CA ILE A 113 -19.02 2.19 -3.18
C ILE A 113 -18.26 0.86 -3.10
N GLU A 114 -18.74 -0.22 -3.72
CA GLU A 114 -18.11 -1.55 -3.60
C GLU A 114 -16.63 -1.55 -4.02
N GLN A 115 -16.29 -0.87 -5.13
CA GLN A 115 -14.91 -0.78 -5.59
C GLN A 115 -14.01 -0.04 -4.59
N LEU A 116 -14.54 1.02 -3.97
CA LEU A 116 -13.83 1.76 -2.94
C LEU A 116 -13.63 0.89 -1.68
N VAL A 117 -14.65 0.16 -1.27
CA VAL A 117 -14.59 -0.77 -0.13
C VAL A 117 -13.58 -1.88 -0.43
N LYS A 118 -13.59 -2.46 -1.64
CA LYS A 118 -12.61 -3.48 -2.05
C LYS A 118 -11.18 -2.96 -2.01
N ALA A 119 -10.94 -1.76 -2.55
CA ALA A 119 -9.60 -1.15 -2.52
C ALA A 119 -9.10 -0.91 -1.09
N ASN A 120 -9.97 -0.40 -0.20
CA ASN A 120 -9.64 -0.20 1.20
C ASN A 120 -9.43 -1.53 1.95
N PHE A 121 -10.23 -2.55 1.64
CA PHE A 121 -10.07 -3.90 2.16
C PHE A 121 -8.71 -4.49 1.75
N ASP A 122 -8.37 -4.44 0.46
CA ASP A 122 -7.10 -4.98 -0.05
C ASP A 122 -5.90 -4.27 0.60
N ALA A 123 -5.96 -2.95 0.74
CA ALA A 123 -4.92 -2.17 1.41
C ALA A 123 -4.78 -2.56 2.89
N LEU A 124 -5.90 -2.71 3.60
CA LEU A 124 -5.91 -3.09 5.01
C LEU A 124 -5.43 -4.53 5.21
N ALA A 125 -5.90 -5.45 4.40
CA ALA A 125 -5.52 -6.86 4.44
C ALA A 125 -4.02 -7.02 4.13
N ALA A 126 -3.50 -6.26 3.17
CA ALA A 126 -2.06 -6.22 2.88
C ALA A 126 -1.23 -5.74 4.07
N ALA A 127 -1.66 -4.65 4.73
CA ALA A 127 -1.00 -4.11 5.90
C ALA A 127 -1.03 -5.10 7.08
N ARG A 128 -2.19 -5.72 7.33
CA ARG A 128 -2.38 -6.71 8.41
C ARG A 128 -1.53 -7.97 8.18
N LEU A 129 -1.60 -8.56 7.00
CA LEU A 129 -0.82 -9.74 6.65
C LEU A 129 0.69 -9.47 6.82
N LYS A 130 1.17 -8.33 6.30
CA LYS A 130 2.57 -7.92 6.46
C LYS A 130 2.97 -7.81 7.93
N GLY A 131 2.16 -7.16 8.76
CA GLY A 131 2.42 -6.99 10.19
C GLY A 131 2.47 -8.33 10.93
N MET A 132 1.47 -9.19 10.71
CA MET A 132 1.37 -10.51 11.34
C MET A 132 2.56 -11.42 10.97
N VAL A 133 2.88 -11.51 9.67
CA VAL A 133 4.01 -12.32 9.19
C VAL A 133 5.34 -11.76 9.70
N SER A 134 5.50 -10.43 9.73
CA SER A 134 6.70 -9.79 10.27
C SER A 134 6.89 -10.09 11.76
N LEU A 135 5.80 -10.10 12.53
CA LEU A 135 5.83 -10.44 13.96
C LEU A 135 6.19 -11.92 14.18
N ALA A 136 5.61 -12.82 13.38
CA ALA A 136 5.96 -14.24 13.41
C ALA A 136 7.46 -14.45 13.10
N LYS A 137 7.96 -13.76 12.05
CA LYS A 137 9.36 -13.80 11.64
C LYS A 137 10.30 -13.28 12.74
N SER A 138 9.96 -12.17 13.41
CA SER A 138 10.82 -11.58 14.44
C SER A 138 10.91 -12.48 15.68
N LYS A 139 9.79 -13.08 16.10
CA LYS A 139 9.73 -14.04 17.22
C LYS A 139 10.34 -15.41 16.89
N ARG A 140 10.58 -15.70 15.61
CA ARG A 140 11.04 -17.02 15.11
C ARG A 140 10.16 -18.20 15.57
N LYS A 141 8.90 -17.92 15.91
CA LYS A 141 7.92 -18.92 16.37
C LYS A 141 6.84 -19.06 15.31
N GLN A 142 6.49 -20.30 14.98
CA GLN A 142 5.37 -20.60 14.10
C GLN A 142 4.06 -20.14 14.76
N PRO A 143 3.22 -19.34 14.08
CA PRO A 143 1.87 -19.03 14.53
C PRO A 143 0.90 -20.18 14.28
N ASP A 144 -0.12 -20.30 15.12
CA ASP A 144 -1.14 -21.37 15.03
C ASP A 144 -1.95 -21.31 13.73
N TRP A 145 -2.13 -20.10 13.18
CA TRP A 145 -2.86 -19.87 11.92
C TRP A 145 -2.04 -20.18 10.65
N ILE A 146 -0.76 -20.54 10.77
CA ILE A 146 0.06 -20.98 9.63
C ILE A 146 0.34 -22.47 9.78
N LEU A 147 -0.13 -23.28 8.82
CA LEU A 147 0.20 -24.70 8.76
C LEU A 147 1.72 -24.91 8.66
N ALA A 148 2.23 -25.92 9.37
CA ALA A 148 3.67 -26.20 9.46
C ALA A 148 4.34 -26.37 8.08
N LYS A 149 3.63 -26.98 7.11
CA LYS A 149 4.11 -27.12 5.72
C LYS A 149 4.39 -25.77 5.05
N TYR A 150 3.52 -24.78 5.24
CA TYR A 150 3.68 -23.44 4.67
C TYR A 150 4.73 -22.63 5.42
N TRP A 151 4.74 -22.75 6.76
CA TRP A 151 5.75 -22.09 7.59
C TRP A 151 7.18 -22.47 7.19
N ARG A 152 7.44 -23.77 6.95
CA ARG A 152 8.75 -24.27 6.50
C ARG A 152 9.21 -23.58 5.20
N VAL A 153 8.31 -23.46 4.22
CA VAL A 153 8.59 -22.79 2.94
C VAL A 153 8.89 -21.31 3.15
N MET A 154 8.13 -20.62 4.00
CA MET A 154 8.35 -19.21 4.33
C MET A 154 9.70 -18.97 5.02
N VAL A 155 10.06 -19.83 5.98
CA VAL A 155 11.36 -19.77 6.67
C VAL A 155 12.51 -20.01 5.70
N ALA A 156 12.40 -20.99 4.80
CA ALA A 156 13.40 -21.23 3.76
C ALA A 156 13.60 -20.00 2.87
N TYR A 157 12.50 -19.36 2.43
CA TYR A 157 12.56 -18.13 1.64
C TYR A 157 13.31 -17.00 2.36
N TRP A 158 13.10 -16.81 3.66
CA TRP A 158 13.81 -15.76 4.41
C TRP A 158 15.30 -16.01 4.61
N LYS A 159 15.78 -17.25 4.43
CA LYS A 159 17.20 -17.57 4.48
C LYS A 159 17.94 -17.21 3.18
N ILE A 160 17.22 -17.08 2.05
CA ILE A 160 17.78 -16.73 0.75
C ILE A 160 18.55 -15.39 0.84
N PRO A 161 19.80 -15.30 0.32
CA PRO A 161 20.61 -14.08 0.38
C PRO A 161 19.89 -12.84 -0.16
N LYS A 162 19.25 -12.95 -1.32
CA LYS A 162 18.44 -11.89 -1.94
C LYS A 162 17.33 -11.37 -1.02
N ALA A 163 16.69 -12.25 -0.25
CA ALA A 163 15.65 -11.86 0.70
C ALA A 163 16.24 -11.14 1.92
N LYS A 164 17.42 -11.55 2.40
CA LYS A 164 18.15 -10.87 3.49
C LYS A 164 18.62 -9.49 3.06
N GLU A 165 19.25 -9.38 1.90
CA GLU A 165 19.72 -8.11 1.34
C GLU A 165 18.58 -7.10 1.19
N LYS A 166 17.43 -7.53 0.64
CA LYS A 166 16.23 -6.69 0.56
C LYS A 166 15.74 -6.22 1.93
N CYS A 167 15.79 -7.09 2.94
CA CYS A 167 15.42 -6.72 4.30
C CYS A 167 16.40 -5.71 4.91
N GLU A 168 17.71 -5.87 4.65
CA GLU A 168 18.75 -4.98 5.15
C GLU A 168 18.66 -3.61 4.48
N LYS A 169 18.56 -3.54 3.14
CA LYS A 169 18.31 -2.28 2.42
C LYS A 169 17.07 -1.54 2.98
N ALA A 170 15.98 -2.26 3.21
CA ALA A 170 14.78 -1.68 3.82
C ALA A 170 14.99 -1.26 5.28
N ARG A 171 15.89 -1.92 6.03
CA ARG A 171 16.26 -1.53 7.40
C ARG A 171 17.13 -0.29 7.39
N SER A 172 18.19 -0.26 6.59
CA SER A 172 19.06 0.90 6.40
C SER A 172 18.25 2.12 5.97
N SER A 173 17.32 1.97 5.03
CA SER A 173 16.42 3.07 4.64
C SER A 173 15.54 3.58 5.78
N ARG A 174 15.10 2.72 6.72
CA ARG A 174 14.33 3.15 7.90
C ARG A 174 15.18 3.83 8.96
N LEU A 175 16.45 3.45 9.06
CA LEU A 175 17.40 3.98 10.04
C LEU A 175 18.23 5.14 9.50
N ASN A 176 18.15 5.42 8.20
CA ASN A 176 18.87 6.53 7.60
C ASN A 176 18.36 7.83 8.23
N SER A 177 19.31 8.66 8.66
CA SER A 177 19.00 9.94 9.27
C SER A 177 18.41 10.87 8.21
N ARG A 178 17.23 11.40 8.48
CA ARG A 178 16.55 12.38 7.63
C ARG A 178 17.16 13.75 7.91
N ASP A 179 18.30 14.04 7.30
CA ASP A 179 19.00 15.33 7.41
C ASP A 179 19.38 15.69 8.86
N GLY A 180 19.74 14.68 9.66
CA GLY A 180 20.07 14.87 11.08
C GLY A 180 18.89 14.79 12.05
N LEU A 181 17.65 14.75 11.55
CA LEU A 181 16.42 14.74 12.39
C LEU A 181 16.07 13.36 12.98
N GLY A 182 16.92 12.36 12.76
CA GLY A 182 16.73 11.00 13.26
C GLY A 182 15.55 10.24 12.62
N PRO A 183 15.25 9.02 13.12
CA PRO A 183 14.13 8.21 12.66
C PRO A 183 12.78 8.82 13.04
N HIS A 184 11.79 8.67 12.15
CA HIS A 184 10.43 9.12 12.42
C HIS A 184 9.79 8.36 13.58
N CYS A 185 9.31 9.09 14.60
CA CYS A 185 8.75 8.52 15.82
C CYS A 185 7.38 9.14 16.17
N HIS A 186 6.45 8.34 16.69
CA HIS A 186 5.17 8.83 17.22
C HIS A 186 4.70 7.97 18.39
N ARG A 187 3.74 8.46 19.16
CA ARG A 187 3.23 7.86 20.40
C ARG A 187 1.77 7.43 20.34
N ALA A 188 1.11 7.57 19.19
CA ALA A 188 -0.28 7.13 18.98
C ALA A 188 -0.54 5.62 19.20
N GLY A 189 0.53 4.82 19.35
CA GLY A 189 0.42 3.36 19.48
C GLY A 189 -0.23 2.74 18.25
N SER A 190 -1.21 1.85 18.47
CA SER A 190 -1.99 1.23 17.41
C SER A 190 -3.15 2.08 16.90
N ARG A 191 -3.37 3.28 17.47
CA ARG A 191 -4.43 4.18 17.01
C ARG A 191 -4.00 4.87 15.73
N SER A 192 -4.89 4.91 14.75
CA SER A 192 -4.71 5.76 13.57
C SER A 192 -4.86 7.22 13.97
N TYR A 193 -4.28 8.14 13.20
CA TYR A 193 -4.39 9.57 13.46
C TYR A 193 -5.82 10.07 13.25
N ALA A 194 -6.59 9.38 12.40
CA ALA A 194 -8.02 9.63 12.24
C ALA A 194 -8.80 9.25 13.49
N LYS A 195 -8.44 8.14 14.16
CA LYS A 195 -9.03 7.80 15.47
C LYS A 195 -8.53 8.69 16.60
N VAL A 196 -7.38 9.34 16.46
CA VAL A 196 -6.95 10.39 17.39
C VAL A 196 -7.82 11.63 17.19
N GLN A 197 -7.99 12.08 15.95
CA GLN A 197 -8.88 13.18 15.59
C GLN A 197 -10.31 12.98 16.07
N ASP A 198 -10.89 11.80 15.83
CA ASP A 198 -12.26 11.47 16.28
C ASP A 198 -12.42 11.56 17.81
N VAL A 199 -11.35 11.29 18.58
CA VAL A 199 -11.40 11.38 20.05
C VAL A 199 -11.27 12.83 20.52
N LEU A 200 -10.45 13.64 19.84
CA LEU A 200 -10.38 15.07 20.11
C LEU A 200 -11.74 15.73 19.85
N GLU A 201 -12.36 15.41 18.71
CA GLU A 201 -13.69 15.92 18.35
C GLU A 201 -14.77 15.47 19.34
N ALA A 202 -14.76 14.20 19.77
CA ALA A 202 -15.70 13.70 20.77
C ALA A 202 -15.55 14.34 22.16
N ASN A 203 -14.34 14.82 22.50
CA ASN A 203 -14.07 15.54 23.73
C ASN A 203 -14.33 17.06 23.62
N ASN A 204 -14.80 17.54 22.46
CA ASN A 204 -14.88 18.97 22.13
C ASN A 204 -13.53 19.71 22.22
N GLU A 205 -12.44 19.00 21.95
CA GLU A 205 -11.08 19.55 21.86
C GLU A 205 -10.75 19.95 20.40
N ASP A 206 -9.70 20.76 20.22
CA ASP A 206 -9.19 21.12 18.90
C ASP A 206 -8.81 19.85 18.11
N SER A 207 -9.50 19.65 16.98
CA SER A 207 -9.30 18.49 16.09
C SER A 207 -8.58 18.86 14.79
N SER A 208 -7.89 20.00 14.76
CA SER A 208 -7.02 20.42 13.66
C SER A 208 -5.79 19.51 13.50
N PHE A 209 -5.10 19.63 12.38
CA PHE A 209 -3.90 18.88 12.06
C PHE A 209 -2.77 19.12 13.06
N ILE A 210 -2.59 20.35 13.53
CA ILE A 210 -1.59 20.67 14.56
C ILE A 210 -1.92 19.97 15.87
N ALA A 211 -3.20 19.94 16.28
CA ALA A 211 -3.63 19.29 17.51
C ALA A 211 -3.43 17.78 17.44
N VAL A 212 -3.79 17.14 16.31
CA VAL A 212 -3.51 15.72 16.09
C VAL A 212 -2.01 15.44 16.09
N MET A 213 -1.19 16.30 15.46
CA MET A 213 0.25 16.14 15.45
C MET A 213 0.82 16.23 16.88
N ARG A 214 0.42 17.23 17.66
CA ARG A 214 0.79 17.37 19.09
C ARG A 214 0.36 16.16 19.90
N ALA A 215 -0.90 15.75 19.83
CA ALA A 215 -1.40 14.57 20.54
C ALA A 215 -0.64 13.28 20.20
N THR A 216 -0.09 13.18 18.99
CA THR A 216 0.63 12.00 18.53
C THR A 216 2.15 12.06 18.72
N HIS A 217 2.78 13.22 18.91
CA HIS A 217 4.24 13.37 18.98
C HIS A 217 4.75 14.09 20.24
N GLN A 218 3.91 14.85 20.92
CA GLN A 218 4.26 15.56 22.14
C GLN A 218 4.06 14.66 23.35
N LYS A 219 4.94 14.78 24.35
CA LYS A 219 4.92 14.13 25.66
C LYS A 219 4.11 14.92 26.68
N SER A 220 3.78 14.28 27.81
CA SER A 220 3.10 14.94 28.92
C SER A 220 3.95 16.02 29.59
N ASP A 221 5.28 15.95 29.43
CA ASP A 221 6.24 16.98 29.86
C ASP A 221 6.38 18.13 28.84
N GLY A 222 5.60 18.12 27.75
CA GLY A 222 5.66 19.10 26.67
C GLY A 222 6.73 18.84 25.60
N THR A 223 7.66 17.92 25.81
CA THR A 223 8.74 17.61 24.85
C THR A 223 8.27 16.74 23.69
N TYR A 224 8.95 16.79 22.54
CA TYR A 224 8.59 16.00 21.36
C TYR A 224 9.45 14.74 21.22
N VAL A 225 8.87 13.67 20.68
CA VAL A 225 9.62 12.44 20.34
C VAL A 225 10.22 12.43 18.93
N ASP A 226 9.84 13.39 18.10
CA ASP A 226 10.35 13.57 16.74
C ASP A 226 10.78 15.02 16.57
N GLU A 227 12.02 15.22 16.13
CA GLU A 227 12.61 16.55 16.03
C GLU A 227 11.90 17.42 14.97
N ARG A 228 11.42 16.81 13.88
CA ARG A 228 10.63 17.55 12.88
C ARG A 228 9.26 17.94 13.42
N ALA A 229 8.66 17.10 14.27
CA ALA A 229 7.41 17.46 14.94
C ALA A 229 7.60 18.69 15.85
N ARG A 230 8.73 18.77 16.57
CA ARG A 230 9.12 19.94 17.37
C ARG A 230 9.23 21.20 16.49
N LEU A 231 10.04 21.14 15.43
CA LEU A 231 10.26 22.28 14.53
C LEU A 231 8.98 22.76 13.84
N ILE A 232 8.06 21.85 13.51
CA ILE A 232 6.77 22.22 12.93
C ILE A 232 5.87 22.87 13.97
N ALA A 233 5.87 22.40 15.22
CA ALA A 233 5.10 23.02 16.29
C ALA A 233 5.59 24.46 16.57
N GLU A 234 6.91 24.66 16.67
CA GLU A 234 7.51 25.96 16.94
C GLU A 234 7.21 26.96 15.83
N GLN A 235 7.46 26.59 14.57
CA GLN A 235 7.11 27.46 13.43
C GLN A 235 5.61 27.75 13.34
N TYR A 236 4.77 26.80 13.75
CA TYR A 236 3.33 27.02 13.80
C TYR A 236 2.94 28.06 14.85
N ASP A 237 3.53 27.97 16.04
CA ASP A 237 3.32 28.95 17.11
C ASP A 237 3.86 30.34 16.72
N GLU A 238 5.02 30.41 16.06
CA GLU A 238 5.58 31.65 15.51
C GLU A 238 4.67 32.27 14.44
N CYS A 239 4.18 31.48 13.49
CA CYS A 239 3.29 31.96 12.43
C CYS A 239 1.94 32.43 12.99
N LEU A 240 1.44 31.76 14.03
CA LEU A 240 0.25 32.22 14.75
C LEU A 240 0.51 33.56 15.45
N LEU A 241 1.62 33.70 16.16
CA LEU A 241 1.96 34.93 16.87
C LEU A 241 2.11 36.11 15.90
N GLU A 242 2.76 35.90 14.75
CA GLU A 242 2.88 36.92 13.71
C GLU A 242 1.51 37.40 13.21
N ARG A 243 0.58 36.47 12.93
CA ARG A 243 -0.80 36.84 12.52
C ARG A 243 -1.54 37.65 13.58
N LEU A 244 -1.38 37.29 14.87
CA LEU A 244 -1.99 38.03 15.97
C LEU A 244 -1.47 39.47 16.02
N THR A 245 -0.14 39.67 15.93
CA THR A 245 0.46 41.01 15.94
C THR A 245 0.06 41.88 14.74
N GLN A 246 -0.16 41.27 13.57
CA GLN A 246 -0.64 41.97 12.38
C GLN A 246 -2.10 42.42 12.53
N ALA A 247 -2.97 41.59 13.13
CA ALA A 247 -4.39 41.90 13.32
C ALA A 247 -4.63 43.00 14.36
N ASP A 248 -3.85 43.01 15.45
CA ASP A 248 -3.87 44.07 16.47
C ASP A 248 -3.49 45.44 15.87
N SER A 249 -2.67 45.45 14.82
CA SER A 249 -2.22 46.66 14.13
C SER A 249 -3.23 47.20 13.11
N SER A 250 -4.17 46.39 12.62
CA SER A 250 -5.08 46.76 11.52
C SER A 250 -6.54 46.93 11.91
N ASN A 251 -7.06 46.18 12.90
CA ASN A 251 -8.51 46.12 13.15
C ASN A 251 -8.98 46.39 14.58
N GLY A 252 -8.10 46.56 15.57
CA GLY A 252 -8.52 46.79 16.97
C GLY A 252 -9.37 45.66 17.59
N GLU A 253 -9.46 44.52 16.90
CA GLU A 253 -10.18 43.32 17.33
C GLU A 253 -9.14 42.30 17.77
N VAL A 254 -9.14 41.97 19.08
CA VAL A 254 -8.20 41.02 19.68
C VAL A 254 -8.51 39.63 19.14
N LEU A 255 -7.79 39.19 18.12
CA LEU A 255 -7.83 37.79 17.70
C LEU A 255 -7.24 36.94 18.83
N THR A 256 -7.97 35.93 19.27
CA THR A 256 -7.47 34.95 20.25
C THR A 256 -7.10 33.66 19.53
N MET A 257 -6.30 32.81 20.17
CA MET A 257 -5.89 31.50 19.62
C MET A 257 -7.11 30.61 19.25
N ASP A 258 -8.26 30.86 19.88
CA ASP A 258 -9.53 30.17 19.67
C ASP A 258 -10.40 30.80 18.58
N SER A 259 -10.04 31.99 18.08
CA SER A 259 -10.78 32.70 17.02
C SER A 259 -10.57 32.11 15.62
N LEU A 260 -9.49 31.35 15.41
CA LEU A 260 -9.22 30.72 14.12
C LEU A 260 -10.06 29.46 13.91
N SER A 261 -10.69 29.38 12.75
CA SER A 261 -11.39 28.18 12.31
C SER A 261 -10.43 26.99 12.16
N LYS A 262 -10.99 25.78 12.23
CA LYS A 262 -10.24 24.53 12.06
C LYS A 262 -9.57 24.48 10.68
N GLU A 263 -10.21 25.02 9.67
CA GLU A 263 -9.76 25.08 8.29
C GLU A 263 -8.51 25.97 8.18
N GLU A 264 -8.55 27.19 8.74
CA GLU A 264 -7.40 28.09 8.78
C GLU A 264 -6.22 27.47 9.52
N LYS A 265 -6.49 26.82 10.66
CA LYS A 265 -5.45 26.10 11.42
C LYS A 265 -4.80 25.00 10.57
N ASN A 266 -5.59 24.28 9.76
CA ASN A 266 -5.09 23.22 8.88
C ASN A 266 -4.28 23.79 7.71
N GLU A 267 -4.69 24.91 7.13
CA GLU A 267 -3.95 25.57 6.03
C GLU A 267 -2.57 26.04 6.47
N ILE A 268 -2.50 26.72 7.62
CA ILE A 268 -1.22 27.14 8.22
C ILE A 268 -0.33 25.91 8.45
N TYR A 269 -0.90 24.83 8.98
CA TYR A 269 -0.15 23.61 9.22
C TYR A 269 0.41 23.00 7.92
N VAL A 270 -0.39 22.92 6.86
CA VAL A 270 0.05 22.38 5.56
C VAL A 270 1.17 23.23 4.96
N LYS A 271 1.06 24.57 5.06
CA LYS A 271 2.09 25.52 4.61
C LYS A 271 3.43 25.28 5.33
N ILE A 272 3.39 25.11 6.64
CA ILE A 272 4.61 24.96 7.48
C ILE A 272 5.21 23.56 7.36
N ALA A 273 4.38 22.52 7.48
CA ALA A 273 4.84 21.14 7.42
C ALA A 273 5.41 20.77 6.03
N GLY A 274 4.96 21.49 5.01
CA GLY A 274 5.30 21.30 3.62
C GLY A 274 4.74 20.00 3.04
N ILE A 275 4.78 19.91 1.72
CA ILE A 275 4.38 18.71 0.98
C ILE A 275 5.65 18.01 0.48
N SER A 276 5.82 16.74 0.83
CA SER A 276 6.95 15.96 0.35
C SER A 276 6.87 15.74 -1.17
N LYS A 277 7.99 15.35 -1.80
CA LYS A 277 8.02 14.95 -3.23
C LYS A 277 7.00 13.85 -3.60
N GLN A 278 6.46 13.14 -2.62
CA GLN A 278 5.44 12.09 -2.79
C GLN A 278 4.02 12.58 -2.48
N GLY A 279 3.81 13.90 -2.39
CA GLY A 279 2.49 14.49 -2.12
C GLY A 279 1.98 14.26 -0.71
N ARG A 280 2.86 14.15 0.29
CA ARG A 280 2.48 13.84 1.68
C ARG A 280 2.87 14.96 2.63
N VAL A 281 1.95 15.35 3.49
CA VAL A 281 2.21 16.31 4.58
C VAL A 281 2.73 15.54 5.79
N PHE A 282 3.74 16.09 6.46
CA PHE A 282 4.29 15.47 7.66
C PHE A 282 3.23 15.36 8.78
N GLY A 283 3.32 14.33 9.63
CA GLY A 283 2.49 14.23 10.83
C GLY A 283 0.99 13.97 10.60
N LEU A 284 0.51 13.82 9.37
CA LEU A 284 -0.94 13.57 9.12
C LEU A 284 -1.34 12.09 9.14
N GLY A 285 -0.40 11.15 8.98
CA GLY A 285 -0.69 9.72 9.08
C GLY A 285 -1.84 9.28 8.16
N SER A 286 -2.97 8.88 8.75
CA SER A 286 -4.19 8.46 8.02
C SER A 286 -5.04 9.61 7.47
N LEU A 287 -4.78 10.86 7.89
CA LEU A 287 -5.53 12.08 7.55
C LEU A 287 -5.13 12.73 6.22
N GLN A 288 -4.14 12.15 5.50
CA GLN A 288 -3.64 12.69 4.23
C GLN A 288 -4.73 12.94 3.17
N SER A 289 -5.84 12.19 3.22
CA SER A 289 -6.96 12.33 2.29
C SER A 289 -7.82 13.57 2.53
N GLY A 290 -7.68 14.25 3.68
CA GLY A 290 -8.41 15.48 4.01
C GLY A 290 -7.66 16.77 3.65
N VAL A 291 -6.50 16.67 3.01
CA VAL A 291 -5.76 17.83 2.51
C VAL A 291 -6.39 18.25 1.18
N SER A 292 -7.20 19.31 1.19
CA SER A 292 -7.69 19.93 -0.04
C SER A 292 -6.54 20.71 -0.66
N MET A 293 -6.15 20.36 -1.89
CA MET A 293 -5.16 21.12 -2.64
C MET A 293 -5.90 22.31 -3.26
N SER A 294 -5.82 23.48 -2.63
CA SER A 294 -6.22 24.73 -3.30
C SER A 294 -5.24 24.98 -4.44
N ASP A 295 -5.75 24.88 -5.66
CA ASP A 295 -5.03 25.18 -6.90
C ASP A 295 -4.67 26.67 -6.91
N GLY A 296 -3.39 26.99 -6.96
CA GLY A 296 -2.92 28.37 -6.83
C GLY A 296 -1.41 28.49 -6.83
N SER A 297 -0.86 28.81 -8.02
CA SER A 297 0.54 29.17 -8.28
C SER A 297 1.54 28.02 -8.40
N LEU A 298 1.40 27.28 -9.50
CA LEU A 298 2.57 26.70 -10.18
C LEU A 298 3.37 27.84 -10.82
N VAL A 299 4.32 28.40 -10.08
CA VAL A 299 5.54 28.93 -10.69
C VAL A 299 6.66 27.96 -10.29
N PRO A 300 7.06 27.01 -11.15
CA PRO A 300 8.29 26.27 -10.95
C PRO A 300 9.46 27.16 -11.42
N PRO A 301 10.43 27.52 -10.57
CA PRO A 301 11.73 27.91 -11.07
C PRO A 301 12.43 26.64 -11.57
N GLN A 302 12.83 26.67 -12.84
CA GLN A 302 13.90 25.83 -13.42
C GLN A 302 13.53 24.40 -13.86
N ALA A 303 12.55 24.26 -14.76
CA ALA A 303 12.22 22.98 -15.42
C ALA A 303 12.33 23.01 -16.97
N THR A 304 12.81 24.09 -17.57
CA THR A 304 12.84 24.21 -19.04
C THR A 304 14.08 23.60 -19.70
N VAL A 305 15.19 23.44 -18.97
CA VAL A 305 16.45 22.92 -19.53
C VAL A 305 16.53 21.38 -19.48
N GLU A 306 15.93 20.74 -18.47
CA GLU A 306 16.04 19.28 -18.28
C GLU A 306 15.12 18.47 -19.19
N VAL A 307 13.96 19.00 -19.58
CA VAL A 307 13.01 18.30 -20.48
C VAL A 307 13.59 18.14 -21.90
N GLY A 308 14.35 19.13 -22.38
CA GLY A 308 15.03 19.06 -23.68
C GLY A 308 16.11 17.97 -23.71
N ALA A 309 16.93 17.89 -22.66
CA ALA A 309 17.97 16.88 -22.53
C ALA A 309 17.39 15.45 -22.38
N LEU A 310 16.29 15.31 -21.64
CA LEU A 310 15.57 14.03 -21.51
C LEU A 310 14.96 13.58 -22.83
N THR A 311 14.40 14.51 -23.62
CA THR A 311 13.80 14.19 -24.93
C THR A 311 14.85 13.70 -25.93
N LEU A 312 16.04 14.32 -25.94
CA LEU A 312 17.16 13.87 -26.78
C LEU A 312 17.66 12.48 -26.36
N ARG A 313 17.78 12.21 -25.05
CA ARG A 313 18.25 10.92 -24.55
C ARG A 313 17.25 9.79 -24.82
N VAL A 314 15.95 10.07 -24.79
CA VAL A 314 14.91 9.09 -25.17
C VAL A 314 15.01 8.75 -26.65
N LYS A 315 15.13 9.75 -27.54
CA LYS A 315 15.33 9.49 -28.97
C LYS A 315 16.59 8.69 -29.26
N GLU A 316 17.69 8.99 -28.58
CA GLU A 316 18.95 8.26 -28.73
C GLU A 316 18.81 6.78 -28.31
N LEU A 317 18.16 6.52 -27.18
CA LEU A 317 17.88 5.15 -26.72
C LEU A 317 16.93 4.39 -27.65
N GLU A 318 15.95 5.07 -28.25
CA GLU A 318 15.06 4.47 -29.25
C GLU A 318 15.85 4.06 -30.51
N THR A 319 16.79 4.89 -30.97
CA THR A 319 17.64 4.54 -32.11
C THR A 319 18.60 3.38 -31.80
N GLU A 320 19.18 3.34 -30.60
CA GLU A 320 20.06 2.25 -30.16
C GLU A 320 19.28 0.93 -30.04
N LEU A 321 18.04 0.98 -29.54
CA LEU A 321 17.18 -0.19 -29.45
C LEU A 321 16.77 -0.73 -30.82
N GLN A 322 16.48 0.16 -31.77
CA GLN A 322 16.15 -0.21 -33.14
C GLN A 322 17.36 -0.87 -33.83
N LYS A 323 18.55 -0.28 -33.70
CA LYS A 323 19.79 -0.85 -34.22
C LYS A 323 20.11 -2.21 -33.60
N SER A 324 19.97 -2.35 -32.27
CA SER A 324 20.19 -3.63 -31.58
C SER A 324 19.23 -4.74 -32.05
N ARG A 325 17.98 -4.39 -32.40
CA ARG A 325 17.02 -5.35 -32.98
C ARG A 325 17.46 -5.80 -34.37
N GLU A 326 17.96 -4.89 -35.19
CA GLU A 326 18.47 -5.19 -36.53
C GLU A 326 19.72 -6.07 -36.47
N ASP A 327 20.68 -5.73 -35.59
CA ASP A 327 21.88 -6.55 -35.34
C ASP A 327 21.50 -7.96 -34.84
N ASN A 328 20.48 -8.07 -33.97
CA ASN A 328 19.99 -9.36 -33.50
C ASN A 328 19.39 -10.21 -34.63
N VAL A 329 18.70 -9.58 -35.59
CA VAL A 329 18.18 -10.28 -36.79
C VAL A 329 19.35 -10.76 -37.65
N LEU A 330 20.39 -9.96 -37.85
CA LEU A 330 21.56 -10.33 -38.64
C LEU A 330 22.30 -11.54 -38.02
N VAL A 331 22.55 -11.50 -36.71
CA VAL A 331 23.19 -12.62 -35.99
C VAL A 331 22.35 -13.90 -36.10
N ARG A 332 21.02 -13.78 -36.07
CA ARG A 332 20.13 -14.94 -36.25
C ARG A 332 20.15 -15.48 -37.69
N LEU A 333 20.31 -14.62 -38.69
CA LEU A 333 20.44 -15.04 -40.09
C LEU A 333 21.77 -15.76 -40.33
N GLU A 334 22.88 -15.23 -39.81
CA GLU A 334 24.19 -15.91 -39.88
C GLU A 334 24.18 -17.26 -39.17
N ALA A 335 23.52 -17.37 -38.01
CA ALA A 335 23.38 -18.65 -37.31
C ALA A 335 22.56 -19.67 -38.13
N VAL A 336 21.55 -19.21 -38.88
CA VAL A 336 20.79 -20.08 -39.80
C VAL A 336 21.65 -20.48 -41.01
N GLU A 337 22.46 -19.57 -41.54
CA GLU A 337 23.38 -19.88 -42.64
C GLU A 337 24.43 -20.93 -42.23
N GLN A 338 25.02 -20.81 -41.04
CA GLN A 338 25.94 -21.81 -40.51
C GLN A 338 25.27 -23.17 -40.30
N LEU A 339 23.99 -23.20 -39.91
CA LEU A 339 23.22 -24.43 -39.81
C LEU A 339 23.02 -25.08 -41.19
N ILE A 340 22.70 -24.28 -42.20
CA ILE A 340 22.52 -24.75 -43.59
C ILE A 340 23.84 -25.31 -44.15
N GLN A 341 24.97 -24.61 -43.94
CA GLN A 341 26.29 -25.09 -44.37
C GLN A 341 26.71 -26.37 -43.65
N THR A 342 26.37 -26.51 -42.37
CA THR A 342 26.63 -27.74 -41.59
C THR A 342 25.82 -28.92 -42.12
N LEU A 343 24.54 -28.69 -42.44
CA LEU A 343 23.66 -29.70 -43.05
C LEU A 343 24.11 -30.08 -44.47
N ALA A 344 24.59 -29.12 -45.27
CA ALA A 344 25.13 -29.38 -46.61
C ALA A 344 26.41 -30.24 -46.56
N ARG A 345 27.30 -30.00 -45.58
CA ARG A 345 28.48 -30.86 -45.33
C ARG A 345 28.12 -32.26 -44.83
N GLN A 346 27.09 -32.38 -43.99
CA GLN A 346 26.60 -33.68 -43.51
C GLN A 346 25.95 -34.51 -44.63
N ASN A 347 25.40 -33.85 -45.66
CA ASN A 347 24.74 -34.48 -46.81
C ASN A 347 25.62 -34.58 -48.07
N GLY A 348 26.91 -34.24 -48.01
CA GLY A 348 27.88 -34.52 -49.08
C GLY A 348 27.69 -33.74 -50.39
N LEU A 349 27.28 -32.48 -50.34
CA LEU A 349 27.19 -31.61 -51.53
C LEU A 349 28.26 -30.51 -51.49
N ASP A 350 29.52 -30.86 -51.77
CA ASP A 350 30.59 -29.87 -52.02
C ASP A 350 30.75 -29.66 -53.53
N ALA A 351 30.39 -28.47 -54.01
CA ALA A 351 30.68 -28.00 -55.36
C ALA A 351 32.03 -27.25 -55.37
N SER A 352 33.14 -27.96 -55.09
CA SER A 352 34.46 -27.53 -55.57
C SER A 352 35.43 -28.72 -55.67
N SER A 353 35.59 -29.28 -56.86
CA SER A 353 36.81 -29.97 -57.27
C SER A 353 36.94 -29.90 -58.81
N PRO A 354 38.12 -29.60 -59.37
CA PRO A 354 38.34 -29.37 -60.81
C PRO A 354 38.45 -30.69 -61.59
N PRO A 355 38.36 -30.66 -62.95
CA PRO A 355 38.02 -31.85 -63.74
C PRO A 355 39.23 -32.75 -64.04
N PRO A 356 39.04 -34.06 -64.24
CA PRO A 356 40.04 -34.93 -64.86
C PRO A 356 39.89 -34.97 -66.41
N PRO A 357 40.98 -35.25 -67.15
CA PRO A 357 41.07 -35.07 -68.61
C PRO A 357 40.51 -36.26 -69.41
N PRO A 358 40.37 -36.13 -70.76
CA PRO A 358 39.63 -37.07 -71.58
C PRO A 358 40.52 -38.15 -72.21
N VAL A 359 40.05 -39.41 -72.21
CA VAL A 359 40.47 -40.52 -73.09
C VAL A 359 39.24 -41.46 -73.13
N GLY A 360 38.59 -41.76 -74.26
CA GLY A 360 39.11 -42.43 -75.45
C GLY A 360 38.51 -43.84 -75.51
N SER A 361 37.77 -44.12 -76.58
CA SER A 361 36.90 -45.28 -76.85
C SER A 361 37.50 -46.67 -76.63
N SER A 362 36.70 -47.66 -76.19
CA SER A 362 36.34 -48.86 -76.98
C SER A 362 35.66 -49.99 -76.16
N SER A 363 34.78 -50.73 -76.85
CA SER A 363 34.47 -52.16 -76.69
C SER A 363 33.36 -52.64 -75.71
N SER A 364 32.19 -52.90 -76.31
CA SER A 364 31.16 -53.92 -75.99
C SER A 364 31.72 -55.36 -75.82
N PRO A 365 30.88 -56.42 -75.63
CA PRO A 365 29.66 -56.60 -74.80
C PRO A 365 29.67 -57.96 -74.04
N GLN A 366 28.72 -58.20 -73.12
CA GLN A 366 27.83 -59.39 -73.13
C GLN A 366 26.96 -59.47 -71.86
N ALA A 367 25.65 -59.51 -72.07
CA ALA A 367 24.68 -60.17 -71.18
C ALA A 367 24.84 -61.72 -71.37
N PRO A 368 24.25 -62.65 -70.57
CA PRO A 368 22.82 -62.53 -70.26
C PRO A 368 22.19 -63.37 -69.10
N TRP A 369 20.86 -63.18 -68.95
CA TRP A 369 19.80 -64.03 -68.37
C TRP A 369 19.92 -64.58 -66.93
N GLY A 370 18.91 -64.30 -66.09
CA GLY A 370 18.64 -65.14 -64.93
C GLY A 370 17.55 -64.67 -63.96
N PHE A 371 16.32 -65.13 -64.22
CA PHE A 371 15.27 -65.47 -63.24
C PHE A 371 14.42 -64.38 -62.53
N LEU A 372 13.14 -64.39 -62.94
CA LEU A 372 11.96 -64.02 -62.16
C LEU A 372 11.84 -64.86 -60.87
N HIS A 373 11.44 -64.23 -59.75
CA HIS A 373 10.36 -64.78 -58.93
C HIS A 373 9.58 -63.70 -58.15
N PHE A 374 8.28 -63.93 -58.10
CA PHE A 374 7.17 -63.13 -57.57
C PHE A 374 7.01 -63.27 -56.04
N LEU A 375 6.54 -62.22 -55.36
CA LEU A 375 5.55 -62.19 -54.25
C LEU A 375 5.47 -60.72 -53.76
N VAL A 376 4.46 -59.87 -54.01
CA VAL A 376 3.00 -59.87 -53.75
C VAL A 376 2.60 -59.84 -52.26
N LEU A 377 2.16 -58.62 -51.85
CA LEU A 377 1.16 -58.24 -50.82
C LEU A 377 1.49 -58.56 -49.35
N ARG A 378 1.16 -57.74 -48.35
CA ARG A 378 -0.12 -57.06 -48.12
C ARG A 378 -0.01 -56.03 -46.97
N ASN A 379 -0.78 -54.95 -47.13
CA ASN A 379 -1.22 -53.95 -46.14
C ASN A 379 -1.50 -54.48 -44.73
N MET A 380 -1.37 -53.62 -43.71
CA MET A 380 -2.55 -53.11 -42.99
C MET A 380 -2.23 -51.87 -42.13
N ALA A 381 -3.25 -51.02 -42.04
CA ALA A 381 -3.34 -49.73 -41.37
C ALA A 381 -3.31 -49.82 -39.84
#